data_AF-X1CC91-F1
#
_entry.id   AF-X1CC91-F1
#
_cell.length_a   1.000
_cell.length_b   1.000
_cell.length_c   1.000
_cell.angle_alpha   90.00
_cell.angle_beta   90.00
_cell.angle_gamma   90.00
#
_symmetry.space_group_name_H-M   'P 1'
#
loop_
_entity.id
_entity.type
_entity.pdbx_description
1 polymer ?
#
loop_
_entity_poly.entity_id
_entity_poly.type
_entity_poly.pdbx_seq_one_letter_code
_entity_poly.pdbx_strand_id
1 'polypeptide(L)'
;MIRDKLEDLEKFIHNDDGKIDPLIKLALIHYQFEAIHPFTDGNGRTGRIMNVLYLVYKKLLDLPILYLSQYTIEHKLEYYRLLRSVTYDKEWESWIIYMLDAIEKTSINTKEKITRIRDQFNKTLEKTRKELPSHV
;
A
#
# COMPACT_ATOMS: atom_id res chain seq x y z
N MET A 1 23.22 -15.81 -0.29
CA MET A 1 23.10 -14.46 0.33
C MET A 1 21.76 -13.77 0.01
N ILE A 2 21.45 -13.39 -1.23
CA ILE A 2 20.14 -12.75 -1.54
C ILE A 2 18.97 -13.73 -1.35
N ARG A 3 19.12 -14.98 -1.82
CA ARG A 3 18.09 -16.02 -1.66
C ARG A 3 17.77 -16.27 -0.19
N ASP A 4 18.78 -16.44 0.64
CA ASP A 4 18.61 -16.65 2.09
C ASP A 4 17.87 -15.47 2.75
N LYS A 5 18.20 -14.22 2.38
CA LYS A 5 17.48 -13.04 2.88
C LYS A 5 16.02 -12.99 2.44
N LEU A 6 15.72 -13.45 1.23
CA LEU A 6 14.33 -13.55 0.73
C LEU A 6 13.58 -14.67 1.44
N GLU A 7 14.23 -15.80 1.72
CA GLU A 7 13.66 -16.90 2.49
C GLU A 7 13.33 -16.44 3.92
N ASP A 8 14.22 -15.68 4.55
CA ASP A 8 13.98 -15.07 5.86
C ASP A 8 12.81 -14.08 5.83
N LEU A 9 12.73 -13.25 4.78
CA LEU A 9 11.62 -12.33 4.58
C LEU A 9 10.29 -13.07 4.36
N GLU A 10 10.28 -14.15 3.59
CA GLU A 10 9.10 -15.00 3.38
C GLU A 10 8.63 -15.61 4.71
N LYS A 11 9.55 -16.22 5.48
CA LYS A 11 9.24 -16.74 6.82
C LYS A 11 8.68 -15.66 7.72
N PHE A 12 9.26 -14.45 7.69
CA PHE A 12 8.76 -13.31 8.44
C PHE A 12 7.33 -12.95 8.01
N ILE A 13 7.04 -12.83 6.71
CA ILE A 13 5.71 -12.51 6.17
C ILE A 13 4.67 -13.50 6.69
N HIS A 14 4.96 -14.80 6.69
CA HIS A 14 4.01 -15.85 7.10
C HIS A 14 3.95 -16.11 8.61
N ASN A 15 4.86 -15.54 9.41
CA ASN A 15 4.83 -15.70 10.87
C ASN A 15 3.67 -14.91 11.50
N ASP A 16 2.56 -15.59 11.78
CA ASP A 16 1.35 -15.01 12.37
C ASP A 16 1.20 -15.35 13.86
N ASP A 17 2.24 -15.08 14.65
CA ASP A 17 2.24 -15.27 16.10
C ASP A 17 1.39 -14.24 16.89
N GLY A 18 0.77 -13.28 16.19
CA GLY A 18 -0.12 -12.28 16.75
C GLY A 18 0.57 -11.17 17.54
N LYS A 19 1.91 -11.12 17.59
CA LYS A 19 2.63 -10.12 18.39
C LYS A 19 2.79 -8.77 17.71
N ILE A 20 2.75 -8.73 16.39
CA ILE A 20 2.97 -7.52 15.59
C ILE A 20 1.70 -7.25 14.79
N ASP A 21 1.19 -6.01 14.91
CA ASP A 21 0.07 -5.55 14.09
C ASP A 21 0.40 -5.69 12.59
N PRO A 22 -0.52 -6.18 11.75
CA PRO A 22 -0.23 -6.39 10.34
C PRO A 22 0.22 -5.13 9.59
N LEU A 23 -0.24 -3.93 9.95
CA LEU A 23 0.18 -2.69 9.28
C LEU A 23 1.62 -2.30 9.65
N ILE A 24 2.02 -2.51 10.91
CA ILE A 24 3.42 -2.38 11.32
C ILE A 24 4.27 -3.39 10.56
N LYS A 25 3.80 -4.65 10.49
CA LYS A 25 4.51 -5.71 9.78
C LYS A 25 4.66 -5.40 8.28
N LEU A 26 3.65 -4.80 7.65
CA LEU A 26 3.73 -4.30 6.26
C LEU A 26 4.87 -3.28 6.09
N ALA A 27 5.01 -2.32 7.03
CA ALA A 27 6.10 -1.34 6.98
C ALA A 27 7.48 -2.03 7.03
N LEU A 28 7.63 -3.04 7.89
CA LEU A 28 8.87 -3.83 8.01
C LEU A 28 9.15 -4.65 6.74
N ILE A 29 8.14 -5.31 6.19
CA ILE A 29 8.22 -6.09 4.94
C ILE A 29 8.68 -5.18 3.79
N HIS A 30 8.05 -4.01 3.64
CA HIS A 30 8.37 -3.07 2.57
C HIS A 30 9.82 -2.59 2.66
N TYR A 31 10.26 -2.16 3.86
CA TYR A 31 11.65 -1.79 4.07
C TYR A 31 12.60 -2.93 3.72
N GLN A 32 12.35 -4.13 4.27
CA GLN A 32 13.25 -5.26 4.12
C GLN A 32 13.39 -5.67 2.65
N PHE A 33 12.30 -5.66 1.89
CA PHE A 33 12.33 -5.95 0.45
C PHE A 33 13.17 -4.92 -0.32
N GLU A 34 12.95 -3.63 -0.07
CA GLU A 34 13.70 -2.55 -0.72
C GLU A 34 15.19 -2.58 -0.34
N ALA A 35 15.51 -2.94 0.90
CA ALA A 35 16.88 -3.09 1.40
C ALA A 35 17.61 -4.32 0.84
N ILE A 36 16.90 -5.45 0.64
CA ILE A 36 17.46 -6.64 -0.03
C ILE A 36 17.75 -6.33 -1.51
N HIS A 37 16.87 -5.57 -2.15
CA HIS A 37 16.96 -5.17 -3.55
C HIS A 37 17.28 -6.35 -4.51
N PRO A 38 16.42 -7.39 -4.55
CA PRO A 38 16.79 -8.69 -5.11
C PRO A 38 16.89 -8.75 -6.63
N PHE A 39 16.29 -7.80 -7.36
CA PHE A 39 16.23 -7.80 -8.81
C PHE A 39 17.17 -6.74 -9.41
N THR A 40 17.53 -6.92 -10.68
CA THR A 40 18.33 -5.94 -11.43
C THR A 40 17.54 -4.69 -11.80
N ASP A 41 16.23 -4.82 -12.01
CA ASP A 41 15.26 -3.74 -12.18
C ASP A 41 13.91 -4.19 -11.62
N GLY A 42 13.04 -3.23 -11.29
CA GLY A 42 11.67 -3.49 -10.91
C GLY A 42 11.42 -3.62 -9.41
N ASN A 43 12.45 -3.53 -8.56
CA ASN A 43 12.31 -3.65 -7.11
C ASN A 43 11.21 -2.74 -6.55
N GLY A 44 11.26 -1.44 -6.84
CA GLY A 44 10.23 -0.52 -6.37
C GLY A 44 8.81 -0.87 -6.83
N ARG A 45 8.65 -1.43 -8.05
CA ARG A 45 7.33 -1.87 -8.55
C ARG A 45 6.86 -3.11 -7.79
N THR A 46 7.75 -4.09 -7.61
CA THR A 46 7.46 -5.33 -6.90
C THR A 46 7.16 -5.08 -5.42
N GLY A 47 7.94 -4.26 -4.73
CA GLY A 47 7.71 -3.92 -3.31
C GLY A 47 6.34 -3.28 -3.09
N ARG A 48 5.94 -2.36 -3.98
CA ARG A 48 4.61 -1.73 -3.92
C ARG A 48 3.47 -2.72 -4.18
N ILE A 49 3.65 -3.67 -5.09
CA ILE A 49 2.67 -4.75 -5.32
C ILE A 49 2.59 -5.65 -4.07
N MET A 50 3.73 -6.01 -3.48
CA MET A 50 3.79 -6.83 -2.27
C MET A 50 3.01 -6.21 -1.11
N ASN A 51 3.08 -4.90 -0.91
CA ASN A 51 2.30 -4.22 0.14
C ASN A 51 0.80 -4.46 -0.02
N VAL A 52 0.26 -4.27 -1.22
CA VAL A 52 -1.17 -4.43 -1.47
C VAL A 52 -1.58 -5.90 -1.38
N LEU A 53 -0.77 -6.81 -1.92
CA LEU A 53 -1.02 -8.25 -1.81
C LEU A 53 -1.00 -8.73 -0.34
N TYR A 54 -0.10 -8.18 0.47
CA TYR A 54 -0.03 -8.51 1.90
C TYR A 54 -1.28 -8.03 2.65
N LEU A 55 -1.80 -6.84 2.36
CA LEU A 55 -3.06 -6.36 2.95
C LEU A 55 -4.24 -7.28 2.59
N VAL A 56 -4.31 -7.74 1.34
CA VAL A 56 -5.33 -8.71 0.90
C VAL A 56 -5.14 -10.06 1.59
N TYR A 57 -3.91 -10.56 1.65
CA TYR A 57 -3.57 -11.81 2.35
C TYR A 57 -3.97 -11.78 3.83
N LYS A 58 -3.77 -10.64 4.51
CA LYS A 58 -4.17 -10.43 5.91
C LYS A 58 -5.66 -10.06 6.09
N LYS A 59 -6.45 -10.06 5.02
CA LYS A 59 -7.89 -9.71 5.02
C LYS A 59 -8.19 -8.31 5.55
N LEU A 60 -7.25 -7.38 5.40
CA LEU A 60 -7.45 -5.96 5.67
C LEU A 60 -8.04 -5.22 4.46
N LEU A 61 -7.93 -5.83 3.28
CA LEU A 61 -8.58 -5.38 2.04
C LEU A 61 -9.20 -6.59 1.34
N ASP A 62 -10.43 -6.44 0.85
CA ASP A 62 -11.06 -7.46 -0.01
C ASP A 62 -10.51 -7.42 -1.45
N LEU A 63 -10.14 -6.22 -1.91
CA LEU A 63 -9.63 -5.97 -3.25
C LEU A 63 -8.35 -5.12 -3.20
N PRO A 64 -7.41 -5.30 -4.14
CA PRO A 64 -6.14 -4.59 -4.16
C PRO A 64 -6.28 -3.15 -4.70
N ILE A 65 -7.15 -2.34 -4.09
CA ILE A 65 -7.56 -1.01 -4.58
C ILE A 65 -6.85 0.15 -3.88
N LEU A 66 -6.05 -0.12 -2.84
CA LEU A 66 -5.35 0.92 -2.11
C LEU A 66 -4.17 1.47 -2.93
N TYR A 67 -4.22 2.74 -3.30
CA TYR A 67 -3.17 3.38 -4.09
C TYR A 67 -2.06 3.97 -3.21
N LEU A 68 -1.44 3.13 -2.37
CA LEU A 68 -0.38 3.52 -1.42
C LEU A 68 0.79 4.23 -2.11
N SER A 69 1.08 3.84 -3.35
CA SER A 69 2.17 4.41 -4.15
C SER A 69 2.03 5.93 -4.35
N GLN A 70 0.80 6.45 -4.40
CA GLN A 70 0.55 7.89 -4.58
C GLN A 70 1.28 8.71 -3.51
N TYR A 71 1.11 8.33 -2.24
CA TYR A 71 1.74 9.03 -1.12
C TYR A 71 3.27 8.95 -1.20
N THR A 72 3.81 7.76 -1.50
CA THR A 72 5.28 7.60 -1.62
C THR A 72 5.88 8.42 -2.76
N ILE A 73 5.13 8.66 -3.84
CA ILE A 73 5.56 9.47 -4.98
C ILE A 73 5.51 10.96 -4.62
N GLU A 74 4.41 11.40 -3.98
CA GLU A 74 4.23 12.78 -3.51
C GLU A 74 5.27 13.17 -2.45
N HIS A 75 5.65 12.23 -1.58
CA HIS A 75 6.60 12.40 -0.48
C HIS A 75 7.96 11.71 -0.74
N LYS A 76 8.40 11.65 -2.01
CA LYS A 76 9.56 10.86 -2.44
C LYS A 76 10.86 11.14 -1.69
N LEU A 77 11.15 12.41 -1.39
CA LEU A 77 12.37 12.79 -0.67
C LEU A 77 12.37 12.25 0.76
N GLU A 78 11.24 12.36 1.44
CA GLU A 78 11.06 11.85 2.80
C GLU A 78 11.12 10.33 2.84
N TYR A 79 10.46 9.65 1.89
CA TYR A 79 10.51 8.20 1.73
C TYR A 79 11.95 7.67 1.69
N TYR A 80 12.81 8.22 0.81
CA TYR A 80 14.20 7.79 0.71
C TYR A 80 15.07 8.25 1.89
N ARG A 81 14.72 9.35 2.56
CA ARG A 81 15.38 9.77 3.80
C ARG A 81 15.13 8.73 4.89
N LEU A 82 13.87 8.36 5.12
CA LEU A 82 13.47 7.43 6.16
C LEU A 82 14.01 6.02 5.92
N LEU A 83 13.97 5.51 4.69
CA LEU A 83 14.62 4.24 4.34
C LEU A 83 16.11 4.22 4.72
N ARG A 84 16.83 5.32 4.46
CA ARG A 84 18.25 5.43 4.82
C ARG A 84 18.44 5.50 6.33
N SER A 85 17.62 6.27 7.04
CA SER A 85 17.70 6.38 8.51
C SER A 85 17.45 5.06 9.22
N VAL A 86 16.58 4.18 8.69
CA VAL A 86 16.46 2.81 9.23
C VAL A 86 17.78 2.04 9.09
N THR A 87 18.43 2.13 7.93
CA THR A 87 19.68 1.40 7.64
C THR A 87 20.87 1.90 8.45
N TYR A 88 21.04 3.22 8.58
CA TYR A 88 22.21 3.81 9.22
C TYR A 88 22.01 4.04 10.73
N ASP A 89 20.81 4.47 11.11
CA ASP A 89 20.54 5.01 12.45
C ASP A 89 19.56 4.13 13.25
N LYS A 90 19.02 3.06 12.64
CA LYS A 90 18.00 2.16 13.23
C LYS A 90 16.70 2.89 13.61
N GLU A 91 16.38 3.98 12.91
CA GLU A 91 15.22 4.84 13.12
C GLU A 91 13.91 4.20 12.60
N TRP A 92 13.54 3.05 13.17
CA TRP A 92 12.35 2.28 12.77
C TRP A 92 11.04 2.99 13.08
N GLU A 93 10.97 3.70 14.20
CA GLU A 93 9.73 4.35 14.64
C GLU A 93 9.26 5.38 13.61
N SER A 94 10.15 6.26 13.17
CA SER A 94 9.85 7.27 12.15
C SER A 94 9.41 6.66 10.82
N TRP A 95 10.01 5.54 10.42
CA TRP A 95 9.61 4.81 9.21
C TRP A 95 8.23 4.17 9.33
N ILE A 96 7.95 3.53 10.47
CA ILE A 96 6.65 2.90 10.74
C ILE A 96 5.55 3.96 10.75
N ILE A 97 5.75 5.08 11.44
CA ILE A 97 4.79 6.19 11.47
C ILE A 97 4.52 6.70 10.06
N TYR A 98 5.56 6.93 9.26
CA TYR A 98 5.40 7.36 7.86
C TYR A 98 4.55 6.39 7.03
N MET A 99 4.78 5.08 7.18
CA MET A 99 4.01 4.06 6.46
C MET A 99 2.55 4.00 6.93
N LEU A 100 2.30 4.16 8.23
CA LEU A 100 0.94 4.21 8.79
C LEU A 100 0.18 5.45 8.28
N ASP A 101 0.81 6.62 8.30
CA ASP A 101 0.28 7.87 7.72
C ASP A 101 -0.07 7.69 6.24
N ALA A 102 0.82 7.05 5.48
CA ALA A 102 0.61 6.79 4.06
C ALA A 102 -0.62 5.90 3.83
N ILE A 103 -0.79 4.85 4.65
CA ILE A 103 -1.93 3.94 4.58
C ILE A 103 -3.21 4.67 4.95
N GLU A 104 -3.23 5.45 6.02
CA GLU A 104 -4.40 6.22 6.46
C GLU A 104 -4.85 7.19 5.37
N LYS A 105 -3.95 8.08 4.93
CA LYS A 105 -4.26 9.13 3.95
C LYS A 105 -4.72 8.53 2.62
N THR A 106 -4.07 7.46 2.16
CA THR A 106 -4.48 6.81 0.90
C THR A 106 -5.78 6.03 1.04
N SER A 107 -6.08 5.46 2.21
CA SER A 107 -7.35 4.80 2.48
C SER A 107 -8.52 5.79 2.46
N ILE A 108 -8.35 6.94 3.12
CA ILE A 108 -9.33 8.03 3.11
C ILE A 108 -9.55 8.51 1.67
N ASN A 109 -8.47 8.82 0.95
CA ASN A 109 -8.54 9.30 -0.44
C ASN A 109 -9.22 8.29 -1.37
N THR A 110 -8.91 7.00 -1.25
CA THR A 110 -9.55 5.95 -2.06
C THR A 110 -11.03 5.85 -1.75
N LYS A 111 -11.41 5.85 -0.46
CA LYS A 111 -12.82 5.83 -0.04
C LYS A 111 -13.59 7.01 -0.63
N GLU A 112 -13.05 8.22 -0.54
CA GLU A 112 -13.68 9.41 -1.10
C GLU A 112 -13.80 9.36 -2.62
N LYS A 113 -12.75 8.92 -3.32
CA LYS A 113 -12.78 8.76 -4.78
C LYS A 113 -13.90 7.79 -5.20
N ILE A 114 -14.02 6.65 -4.52
CA ILE A 114 -15.09 5.67 -4.80
C ILE A 114 -16.48 6.27 -4.55
N THR A 115 -16.66 7.00 -3.45
CA THR A 115 -17.94 7.67 -3.17
C THR A 115 -18.28 8.69 -4.25
N ARG A 116 -17.33 9.53 -4.66
CA ARG A 116 -17.53 10.50 -5.74
C ARG A 116 -17.89 9.84 -7.07
N ILE A 117 -17.24 8.72 -7.43
CA ILE A 117 -17.56 7.95 -8.63
C ILE A 117 -18.99 7.41 -8.56
N ARG A 118 -19.39 6.84 -7.41
CA ARG A 118 -20.75 6.32 -7.20
C ARG A 118 -21.80 7.42 -7.33
N ASP A 119 -21.57 8.57 -6.69
CA ASP A 119 -22.50 9.70 -6.70
C ASP A 119 -22.66 10.26 -8.11
N GLN A 120 -21.55 10.38 -8.84
CA GLN A 120 -21.57 10.84 -10.23
C GLN A 120 -22.32 9.84 -11.13
N PHE A 121 -22.08 8.54 -10.96
CA PHE A 121 -22.79 7.50 -11.70
C PHE A 121 -24.31 7.57 -11.48
N ASN A 122 -24.74 7.71 -10.21
CA ASN A 122 -26.16 7.83 -9.87
C ASN A 122 -26.80 9.09 -10.48
N LYS A 123 -26.11 10.25 -10.40
CA LYS A 123 -26.57 11.50 -11.02
C LYS A 123 -26.72 11.36 -12.53
N THR A 124 -25.77 10.71 -13.20
CA THR A 124 -25.83 10.46 -14.63
C THR A 124 -27.02 9.55 -14.98
N LEU A 125 -27.24 8.47 -14.24
CA LEU A 125 -28.40 7.60 -14.44
C LEU A 125 -29.74 8.34 -14.28
N GLU A 126 -29.88 9.18 -13.25
CA GLU A 126 -31.08 9.99 -13.05
C GLU A 126 -31.33 10.96 -14.21
N LYS A 127 -30.27 11.64 -14.68
CA LYS A 127 -30.36 12.54 -15.83
C LYS A 127 -30.80 11.80 -17.09
N THR A 128 -30.15 10.68 -17.40
CA THR A 128 -30.48 9.84 -18.56
C THR A 128 -31.93 9.33 -18.52
N ARG A 129 -32.44 8.95 -17.35
CA ARG A 129 -33.86 8.56 -17.18
C ARG A 129 -34.85 9.70 -17.42
N LYS A 130 -34.48 10.94 -17.09
CA LYS A 130 -35.33 12.13 -17.30
C LYS A 130 -35.32 12.62 -18.75
N GLU A 131 -34.20 12.44 -19.45
CA GLU A 131 -33.97 12.99 -20.79
C GLU A 131 -34.26 12.00 -21.93
N LEU A 132 -34.34 10.69 -21.64
CA LEU A 132 -34.72 9.69 -22.65
C LEU A 132 -36.25 9.51 -22.71
N PRO A 133 -36.88 9.52 -23.91
CA PRO A 133 -38.29 9.20 -24.07
C PRO A 133 -38.61 7.79 -23.58
N SER A 134 -39.81 7.59 -23.03
CA SER A 134 -40.30 6.35 -22.40
C SER A 134 -40.47 5.14 -23.34
N HIS A 135 -39.92 5.14 -24.56
CA HIS A 135 -40.17 4.09 -25.54
C HIS A 135 -38.90 3.70 -26.31
N VAL A 136 -38.17 2.73 -25.76
CA VAL A 136 -37.58 1.59 -26.49
C VAL A 136 -37.85 0.33 -25.68
#